data_AF-A0A426QII5-F1
#
_entry.id   AF-A0A426QII5-F1
#
_cell.length_a   1.000
_cell.length_b   1.000
_cell.length_c   1.000
_cell.angle_alpha   90.00
_cell.angle_beta   90.00
_cell.angle_gamma   90.00
#
_symmetry.space_group_name_H-M   'P 1'
#
loop_
_entity.id
_entity.type
_entity.pdbx_description
1 polymer ?
#
loop_
_entity_poly.entity_id
_entity_poly.type
_entity_poly.pdbx_seq_one_letter_code
_entity_poly.pdbx_strand_id
1 'polypeptide(L)'
;MKGDADAFPPCLIQEDWETESERQLCDRYLSRLAPRLLMLPGLPRSVRQRLETAARQYALDVERFHPLYPEVVDPEFIPAARVEARLRRATGV
;
A
#
# COMPACT_ATOMS: atom_id res chain seq x y z
N MET A 1 -13.22 10.97 -23.65
CA MET A 1 -11.85 10.43 -23.77
C MET A 1 -11.69 9.37 -22.69
N LYS A 2 -11.84 8.09 -23.03
CA LYS A 2 -11.57 6.98 -22.10
C LYS A 2 -10.05 6.85 -22.11
N GLY A 3 -9.38 7.37 -21.09
CA GLY A 3 -7.95 7.11 -20.95
C GLY A 3 -7.76 5.60 -20.85
N ASP A 4 -6.81 5.03 -21.58
CA ASP A 4 -6.40 3.65 -21.40
C ASP A 4 -5.78 3.53 -20.01
N ALA A 5 -6.62 3.39 -18.98
CA ALA A 5 -6.18 3.13 -17.61
C ALA A 5 -5.32 1.85 -17.56
N ASP A 6 -5.57 0.93 -18.50
CA ASP A 6 -4.79 -0.30 -18.71
C ASP A 6 -3.39 -0.05 -19.30
N ALA A 7 -3.09 1.15 -19.79
CA ALA A 7 -1.76 1.51 -20.30
C ALA A 7 -0.79 1.92 -19.17
N PHE A 8 -1.28 2.18 -17.97
CA PHE A 8 -0.45 2.56 -16.83
C PHE A 8 -0.17 1.36 -15.92
N PRO A 9 1.06 1.22 -15.40
CA PRO A 9 1.36 0.24 -14.37
C PRO A 9 0.45 0.41 -13.15
N PRO A 10 0.07 -0.67 -12.43
CA PRO A 10 -0.84 -0.60 -11.29
C PRO A 10 -0.42 0.38 -10.18
N CYS A 11 0.88 0.50 -9.93
CA CYS A 11 1.46 1.42 -8.94
C CYS A 11 1.88 2.77 -9.53
N LEU A 12 1.48 3.07 -10.77
CA LEU A 12 1.88 4.26 -11.55
C LEU A 12 3.39 4.40 -11.78
N ILE A 13 4.15 3.32 -11.52
CA ILE A 13 5.60 3.23 -11.66
C ILE A 13 5.90 1.86 -12.28
N GLN A 14 6.81 1.84 -13.25
CA GLN A 14 7.33 0.59 -13.82
C GLN A 14 8.24 -0.09 -12.79
N GLU A 15 8.06 -1.40 -12.61
CA GLU A 15 8.82 -2.21 -11.64
C GLU A 15 9.93 -3.04 -12.33
N ASP A 16 9.90 -3.13 -13.66
CA ASP A 16 10.90 -3.83 -14.48
C ASP A 16 12.17 -2.98 -14.68
N TRP A 17 13.01 -2.90 -13.64
CA TRP A 17 14.30 -2.21 -13.69
C TRP A 17 15.45 -3.15 -14.10
N GLU A 18 16.50 -2.63 -14.72
CA GLU A 18 17.61 -3.45 -15.22
C GLU A 18 18.50 -3.95 -14.08
N THR A 19 18.82 -3.09 -13.12
CA THR A 19 19.71 -3.45 -12.01
C THR A 19 18.96 -3.86 -10.75
N GLU A 20 19.58 -4.73 -9.98
CA GLU A 20 19.07 -5.16 -8.67
C GLU A 20 18.95 -3.98 -7.69
N SER A 21 19.89 -3.04 -7.72
CA SER A 21 19.86 -1.83 -6.90
C SER A 21 18.65 -0.94 -7.18
N GLU A 22 18.26 -0.81 -8.45
CA GLU A 22 17.09 -0.02 -8.85
C GLU A 22 15.79 -0.71 -8.45
N ARG A 23 15.71 -2.05 -8.65
CA ARG A 23 14.56 -2.85 -8.16
C ARG A 23 14.38 -2.68 -6.66
N GLN A 24 15.45 -2.82 -5.87
CA GLN A 24 15.39 -2.65 -4.42
C GLN A 24 15.03 -1.21 -4.00
N LEU A 25 15.47 -0.20 -4.75
CA LEU A 25 15.06 1.18 -4.51
C LEU A 25 13.57 1.37 -4.79
N CYS A 26 13.09 0.85 -5.92
CA CYS A 26 11.68 0.89 -6.30
C CYS A 26 10.80 0.17 -5.26
N ASP A 27 11.17 -1.04 -4.85
CA ASP A 27 10.44 -1.81 -3.84
C ASP A 27 10.35 -1.09 -2.50
N ARG A 28 11.44 -0.48 -2.04
CA ARG A 28 11.44 0.33 -0.81
C ARG A 28 10.56 1.56 -0.94
N TYR A 29 10.60 2.21 -2.10
CA TYR A 29 9.75 3.37 -2.39
C TYR A 29 8.26 3.00 -2.39
N LEU A 30 7.88 1.95 -3.12
CA LEU A 30 6.52 1.44 -3.17
C LEU A 30 6.04 0.95 -1.80
N SER A 31 6.89 0.25 -1.05
CA SER A 31 6.59 -0.19 0.31
C SER A 31 6.25 1.00 1.21
N ARG A 32 7.08 2.06 1.18
CA ARG A 32 6.83 3.26 1.99
C ARG A 32 5.53 3.98 1.61
N LEU A 33 5.16 3.94 0.34
CA LEU A 33 3.92 4.52 -0.18
C LEU A 33 2.71 3.59 -0.07
N ALA A 34 2.88 2.33 0.32
CA ALA A 34 1.82 1.33 0.27
C ALA A 34 0.49 1.79 0.92
N PRO A 35 0.47 2.43 2.11
CA PRO A 35 -0.79 2.91 2.69
C PRO A 35 -1.53 3.94 1.82
N ARG A 36 -0.81 4.71 0.98
CA ARG A 36 -1.41 5.68 0.05
C ARG A 36 -1.81 5.02 -1.26
N LEU A 37 -0.98 4.10 -1.77
CA LEU A 37 -1.29 3.35 -3.00
C LEU A 37 -2.56 2.50 -2.84
N LEU A 38 -2.86 2.00 -1.63
CA LEU A 38 -4.12 1.28 -1.35
C LEU A 38 -5.39 2.11 -1.58
N MET A 39 -5.30 3.44 -1.65
CA MET A 39 -6.44 4.31 -1.99
C MET A 39 -6.77 4.28 -3.49
N LEU A 40 -5.86 3.78 -4.33
CA LEU A 40 -6.08 3.72 -5.77
C LEU A 40 -7.17 2.67 -6.09
N PRO A 41 -8.15 3.02 -6.95
CA PRO A 41 -9.12 2.07 -7.46
C PRO A 41 -8.48 1.17 -8.53
N GLY A 42 -9.08 0.00 -8.76
CA GLY A 42 -8.72 -0.86 -9.90
C GLY A 42 -7.38 -1.59 -9.77
N LEU A 43 -6.75 -1.59 -8.60
CA LEU A 43 -5.55 -2.39 -8.37
C LEU A 43 -5.86 -3.88 -8.54
N PRO A 44 -5.03 -4.66 -9.27
CA PRO A 44 -5.15 -6.10 -9.29
C PRO A 44 -5.06 -6.66 -7.86
N ARG A 45 -5.89 -7.65 -7.55
CA ARG A 45 -5.97 -8.24 -6.20
C ARG A 45 -4.61 -8.68 -5.64
N SER A 46 -3.73 -9.23 -6.49
CA SER A 46 -2.37 -9.63 -6.10
C SER A 46 -1.49 -8.43 -5.71
N VAL A 47 -1.55 -7.34 -6.48
CA VAL A 47 -0.84 -6.08 -6.18
C VAL A 47 -1.37 -5.50 -4.88
N ARG A 48 -2.69 -5.48 -4.69
CA ARG A 48 -3.29 -5.00 -3.44
C ARG A 48 -2.82 -5.82 -2.23
N GLN A 49 -2.83 -7.15 -2.32
CA GLN A 49 -2.37 -8.02 -1.24
C GLN A 49 -0.90 -7.76 -0.88
N ARG A 50 -0.04 -7.53 -1.88
CA ARG A 50 1.36 -7.13 -1.66
C ARG A 50 1.45 -5.79 -0.93
N LEU A 51 0.65 -4.80 -1.34
CA LEU A 51 0.62 -3.49 -0.71
C LEU A 51 0.06 -3.54 0.72
N GLU A 52 -0.99 -4.33 1.00
CA GLU A 52 -1.50 -4.54 2.35
C GLU A 52 -0.41 -5.14 3.26
N THR A 53 0.32 -6.14 2.75
CA THR A 53 1.45 -6.73 3.47
C THR A 53 2.52 -5.69 3.78
N ALA A 54 2.92 -4.88 2.80
CA ALA A 54 3.90 -3.81 2.99
C ALA A 54 3.38 -2.69 3.93
N ALA A 55 2.08 -2.40 3.90
CA ALA A 55 1.44 -1.35 4.68
C ALA A 55 1.35 -1.67 6.17
N ARG A 56 1.43 -2.95 6.57
CA ARG A 56 1.37 -3.38 7.98
C ARG A 56 2.38 -2.67 8.88
N GLN A 57 3.58 -2.36 8.38
CA GLN A 57 4.61 -1.64 9.14
C GLN A 57 4.27 -0.14 9.39
N TYR A 58 3.26 0.39 8.73
CA TYR A 58 2.84 1.80 8.77
C TYR A 58 1.44 1.95 9.41
N ALA A 59 1.23 1.29 10.55
CA ALA A 59 -0.06 1.25 11.27
C ALA A 59 -0.74 2.61 11.44
N LEU A 60 0.01 3.68 11.76
CA LEU A 60 -0.53 5.04 11.91
C LEU A 60 -1.04 5.63 10.58
N ASP A 61 -0.33 5.37 9.47
CA ASP A 61 -0.75 5.81 8.14
C ASP A 61 -1.99 4.99 7.71
N VAL A 62 -2.01 3.68 7.97
CA VAL A 62 -3.17 2.82 7.67
C VAL A 62 -4.40 3.27 8.47
N GLU A 63 -4.27 3.55 9.76
CA GLU A 63 -5.39 4.06 10.57
C GLU A 63 -5.91 5.41 10.01
N ARG A 64 -5.02 6.25 9.48
CA ARG A 64 -5.41 7.53 8.88
C ARG A 64 -6.13 7.36 7.53
N PHE A 65 -5.67 6.45 6.68
CA PHE A 65 -6.11 6.35 5.29
C PHE A 65 -7.14 5.25 5.02
N HIS A 66 -7.33 4.27 5.92
CA HIS A 66 -8.25 3.16 5.68
C HIS A 66 -9.69 3.54 5.30
N PRO A 67 -10.28 4.69 5.74
CA PRO A 67 -11.61 5.08 5.29
C PRO A 67 -11.70 5.34 3.77
N LEU A 68 -10.55 5.53 3.11
CA LEU A 68 -10.42 5.79 1.68
C LEU A 68 -10.05 4.54 0.87
N TYR A 69 -9.90 3.37 1.50
CA TYR A 69 -9.57 2.15 0.79
C TYR A 69 -10.81 1.59 0.10
N PRO A 70 -10.82 1.49 -1.24
CA PRO A 70 -12.00 1.04 -1.97
C PRO A 70 -12.29 -0.45 -1.73
N GLU A 71 -11.27 -1.24 -1.39
CA GLU A 71 -11.38 -2.66 -1.10
C GLU A 71 -10.20 -3.08 -0.19
N VAL A 72 -10.40 -4.18 0.55
CA VAL A 72 -9.40 -4.81 1.42
C VAL A 72 -9.42 -6.32 1.14
N VAL A 73 -8.26 -6.90 0.82
CA VAL A 73 -8.09 -8.32 0.49
C VAL A 73 -8.00 -9.18 1.74
N ASP A 74 -7.17 -8.76 2.70
CA ASP A 74 -7.00 -9.43 3.98
C ASP A 74 -7.92 -8.79 5.05
N PRO A 75 -8.98 -9.49 5.50
CA PRO A 75 -9.94 -8.92 6.44
C PRO A 75 -9.33 -8.56 7.81
N GLU A 76 -8.22 -9.20 8.19
CA GLU A 76 -7.54 -8.95 9.46
C GLU A 76 -6.57 -7.77 9.40
N PHE A 77 -6.25 -7.26 8.20
CA PHE A 77 -5.28 -6.19 8.00
C PHE A 77 -5.66 -4.90 8.73
N ILE A 78 -6.87 -4.37 8.49
CA ILE A 78 -7.31 -3.10 9.09
C ILE A 78 -7.49 -3.20 10.61
N PRO A 79 -8.17 -4.22 11.17
CA PRO A 79 -8.27 -4.38 12.61
C PRO A 79 -6.91 -4.42 13.31
N ALA A 80 -5.97 -5.22 12.79
CA ALA A 80 -4.63 -5.34 13.36
C ALA A 80 -3.88 -4.00 13.35
N ALA A 81 -3.89 -3.29 12.21
CA ALA A 81 -3.23 -1.99 12.07
C ALA A 81 -3.82 -0.95 13.03
N ARG A 82 -5.15 -0.93 13.24
CA ARG A 82 -5.80 0.01 14.15
C ARG A 82 -5.48 -0.26 15.62
N VAL A 83 -5.41 -1.53 16.02
CA VAL A 83 -4.99 -1.92 17.38
C VAL A 83 -3.56 -1.46 17.61
N GLU A 84 -2.65 -1.75 16.69
CA GLU A 84 -1.26 -1.34 16.78
C GLU A 84 -1.11 0.19 16.85
N ALA A 85 -1.81 0.92 15.98
CA ALA A 85 -1.79 2.38 15.96
C ALA A 85 -2.27 2.99 17.29
N ARG A 86 -3.31 2.40 17.89
CA ARG A 86 -3.79 2.81 19.22
C ARG A 86 -2.76 2.55 20.32
N LEU A 87 -2.07 1.40 20.28
CA LEU A 87 -1.00 1.08 21.24
C LEU A 87 0.16 2.07 21.12
N ARG A 88 0.62 2.34 19.89
CA ARG A 88 1.67 3.31 19.58
C ARG A 88 1.37 4.72 20.10
N ARG A 89 0.14 5.21 19.87
CA ARG A 89 -0.30 6.50 20.42
C ARG A 89 -0.34 6.53 21.95
N ALA A 90 -0.68 5.42 22.59
CA ALA A 90 -0.70 5.33 24.05
C ALA A 90 0.72 5.30 24.65
N THR A 91 1.70 4.74 23.93
CA THR A 91 3.10 4.66 24.38
C THR A 91 3.98 5.82 23.90
N GLY A 92 3.48 6.70 23.03
CA GLY A 92 4.21 7.86 22.51
C GLY A 92 5.32 7.50 21.50
N VAL A 93 5.23 6.31 20.87
CA VAL A 93 6.18 5.80 19.85
C VAL A 93 5.47 5.66 18.52
#